data_AF-A0A523MPZ5-F1
#
_entry.id   AF-A0A523MPZ5-F1
#
_cell.length_a   1.000
_cell.length_b   1.000
_cell.length_c   1.000
_cell.angle_alpha   90.00
_cell.angle_beta   90.00
_cell.angle_gamma   90.00
#
_symmetry.space_group_name_H-M   'P 1'
#
loop_
_entity.id
_entity.type
_entity.pdbx_description
1 polymer ?
#
loop_
_entity_poly.entity_id
_entity_poly.type
_entity_poly.pdbx_seq_one_letter_code
_entity_poly.pdbx_strand_id
1 'polypeptide(L)'
;MEIAAWVAGPWAAAELAGTWIATIPTLIVLIALPGAFSTIGDKRQVVVAVPGRVRLLIELVLIAVAVSAAFLVWTPIGGVIVAVLAVLTLVTGLPRAKWLLSNRPPDWPLPSNSTQGK
;
A
#
# COMPACT_ATOMS: atom_id res chain seq x y z
N MET A 1 -2.75 -7.38 -3.35
CA MET A 1 -3.18 -6.04 -3.82
C MET A 1 -2.05 -5.23 -4.42
N GLU A 2 -0.88 -5.21 -3.79
CA GLU A 2 0.27 -4.44 -4.24
C GLU A 2 0.70 -4.75 -5.70
N ILE A 3 0.79 -6.03 -6.08
CA ILE A 3 1.11 -6.42 -7.47
C ILE A 3 0.04 -5.93 -8.46
N ALA A 4 -1.24 -6.07 -8.11
CA ALA A 4 -2.33 -5.58 -8.96
C ALA A 4 -2.25 -4.06 -9.14
N ALA A 5 -1.94 -3.32 -8.08
CA ALA A 5 -1.70 -1.87 -8.15
C ALA A 5 -0.51 -1.54 -9.06
N TRP A 6 0.62 -2.25 -8.90
CA TRP A 6 1.85 -2.00 -9.63
C TRP A 6 1.76 -2.36 -11.12
N VAL A 7 0.91 -3.31 -11.49
CA VAL A 7 0.70 -3.64 -12.90
C VAL A 7 -0.39 -2.76 -13.48
N ALA A 8 -1.60 -2.76 -12.93
CA ALA A 8 -2.73 -2.07 -13.53
C ALA A 8 -2.62 -0.54 -13.41
N GLY A 9 -2.12 -0.01 -12.29
CA GLY A 9 -2.05 1.43 -12.02
C GLY A 9 -1.27 2.23 -13.08
N PRO A 10 -0.02 1.85 -13.41
CA PRO A 10 0.77 2.53 -14.42
C PRO A 10 0.15 2.49 -15.82
N TRP A 11 -0.48 1.37 -16.21
CA TRP A 11 -1.18 1.26 -17.48
C TRP A 11 -2.44 2.14 -17.51
N ALA A 12 -3.19 2.19 -16.42
CA ALA A 12 -4.33 3.09 -16.30
C ALA A 12 -3.90 4.57 -16.41
N ALA A 13 -2.75 4.92 -15.82
CA ALA A 13 -2.18 6.25 -15.94
C ALA A 13 -1.72 6.55 -17.39
N ALA A 14 -1.17 5.56 -18.10
CA ALA A 14 -0.80 5.72 -19.50
C ALA A 14 -2.01 5.92 -20.42
N GLU A 15 -3.10 5.17 -20.19
CA GLU A 15 -4.35 5.36 -20.93
C GLU A 15 -4.95 6.75 -20.68
N LEU A 16 -4.98 7.18 -19.42
CA LEU A 16 -5.55 8.47 -19.03
C LEU A 16 -4.72 9.66 -19.53
N ALA A 17 -3.39 9.52 -19.54
CA ALA A 17 -2.47 10.53 -20.03
C ALA A 17 -2.24 10.47 -21.55
N GLY A 18 -2.71 9.43 -22.23
CA GLY A 18 -2.47 9.18 -23.65
C GLY A 18 -1.00 8.87 -24.01
N THR A 19 -0.14 8.56 -23.03
CA THR A 19 1.29 8.29 -23.25
C THR A 19 1.83 7.24 -22.29
N TRP A 20 2.58 6.27 -22.82
CA TRP A 20 3.19 5.20 -22.03
C TRP A 20 4.21 5.72 -21.03
N ILE A 21 4.82 6.90 -21.28
CA ILE A 21 5.83 7.51 -20.40
C ILE A 21 5.27 7.77 -18.99
N ALA A 22 3.95 7.99 -18.86
CA ALA A 22 3.28 8.16 -17.57
C ALA A 22 3.35 6.93 -16.65
N THR A 23 3.70 5.75 -17.19
CA THR A 23 3.90 4.53 -16.38
C THR A 23 5.04 4.69 -15.38
N ILE A 24 6.14 5.35 -15.79
CA ILE A 24 7.37 5.47 -15.01
C ILE A 24 7.14 6.26 -13.70
N PRO A 25 6.65 7.51 -13.74
CA PRO A 25 6.39 8.26 -12.51
C PRO A 25 5.31 7.60 -11.66
N THR A 26 4.30 6.99 -12.29
CA THR A 26 3.24 6.28 -11.55
C THR A 26 3.79 5.09 -10.77
N LEU A 27 4.64 4.26 -11.39
CA LEU A 27 5.32 3.15 -10.72
C LEU A 27 6.17 3.66 -9.55
N ILE A 28 6.96 4.71 -9.77
CA ILE A 28 7.80 5.31 -8.73
C ILE A 28 6.94 5.71 -7.54
N VAL A 29 5.82 6.41 -7.75
CA VAL A 29 4.94 6.84 -6.66
C VAL A 29 4.31 5.64 -5.94
N LEU A 30 3.78 4.65 -6.68
CA LEU A 30 3.11 3.49 -6.09
C LEU A 30 4.04 2.60 -5.26
N ILE A 31 5.34 2.60 -5.55
CA ILE A 31 6.36 1.87 -4.79
C ILE A 31 6.90 2.76 -3.65
N ALA A 32 7.28 3.99 -3.96
CA ALA A 32 7.95 4.89 -3.02
C ALA A 32 7.02 5.31 -1.88
N LEU A 33 5.73 5.52 -2.15
CA LEU A 33 4.78 5.97 -1.13
C LEU A 33 4.65 4.97 0.04
N PRO A 34 4.30 3.68 -0.18
CA PRO A 34 4.25 2.71 0.90
C PRO A 34 5.65 2.24 1.36
N GLY A 35 6.70 2.44 0.55
CA GLY A 35 8.07 2.11 0.91
C GLY A 35 8.69 3.11 1.89
N ALA A 36 8.47 4.41 1.67
CA ALA A 36 9.07 5.48 2.45
C ALA A 36 8.30 5.78 3.75
N PHE A 37 6.96 5.75 3.71
CA PHE A 37 6.14 6.10 4.86
C PHE A 37 5.70 4.87 5.66
N SER A 38 6.23 4.71 6.87
CA SER A 38 5.89 3.57 7.74
C SER A 38 5.61 4.02 9.17
N THR A 39 4.75 3.30 9.88
CA THR A 39 4.54 3.53 11.31
C THR A 39 5.64 2.85 12.12
N ILE A 40 6.03 3.47 13.23
CA ILE A 40 7.05 2.91 14.13
C ILE A 40 6.56 1.55 14.63
N GLY A 41 7.41 0.54 14.48
CA GLY A 41 7.09 -0.84 14.84
C GLY A 41 6.25 -1.61 13.81
N ASP A 42 5.91 -1.01 12.66
CA ASP A 42 5.33 -1.73 11.51
C ASP A 42 6.41 -2.49 10.72
N LYS A 43 7.66 -1.98 10.70
CA LYS A 43 8.82 -2.56 9.99
C LYS A 43 10.11 -2.33 10.79
N ARG A 44 11.12 -3.17 10.53
CA ARG A 44 12.46 -3.06 11.16
C ARG A 44 13.19 -1.76 10.81
N GLN A 45 13.05 -1.32 9.57
CA GLN A 45 13.58 -0.04 9.09
C GLN A 45 12.43 0.87 8.69
N VAL A 46 12.44 2.08 9.23
CA VAL A 46 11.46 3.12 8.94
C VAL A 46 12.22 4.29 8.32
N VAL A 47 11.91 4.62 7.07
CA VAL A 47 12.54 5.76 6.36
C VAL A 47 11.93 7.07 6.85
N VAL A 48 10.59 7.19 6.78
CA VAL A 48 9.83 8.30 7.33
C VAL A 48 8.75 7.77 8.25
N ALA A 49 8.84 8.12 9.54
CA ALA A 49 7.87 7.73 10.55
C ALA A 49 6.56 8.52 10.39
N VAL A 50 5.44 7.82 10.24
CA VAL A 50 4.10 8.43 10.16
C VAL A 50 3.11 7.81 11.14
N PRO A 51 2.10 8.57 11.60
CA PRO A 51 1.04 8.02 12.45
C PRO A 51 0.33 6.84 11.78
N GLY A 52 -0.12 5.87 12.57
CA GLY A 52 -0.78 4.67 12.05
C GLY A 52 -2.00 4.94 11.18
N ARG A 53 -2.73 6.02 11.49
CA ARG A 53 -3.84 6.53 10.67
C ARG A 53 -3.41 6.89 9.24
N VAL A 54 -2.26 7.57 9.09
CA VAL A 54 -1.72 7.97 7.78
C VAL A 54 -1.28 6.73 7.00
N ARG A 55 -0.61 5.79 7.67
CA ARG A 55 -0.22 4.50 7.07
C ARG A 55 -1.42 3.73 6.55
N LEU A 56 -2.51 3.69 7.31
CA LEU A 56 -3.75 3.03 6.91
C LEU A 56 -4.40 3.73 5.71
N LEU A 57 -4.41 5.07 5.67
CA LEU A 57 -4.93 5.83 4.53
C LEU A 57 -4.14 5.54 3.25
N ILE A 58 -2.81 5.47 3.32
CA ILE A 58 -1.97 5.10 2.16
C ILE A 58 -2.38 3.72 1.64
N GLU A 59 -2.55 2.74 2.54
CA GLU A 59 -2.95 1.38 2.16
C GLU A 59 -4.33 1.34 1.49
N LEU A 60 -5.30 2.10 2.02
CA LEU A 60 -6.63 2.25 1.41
C LEU A 60 -6.57 2.88 0.02
N VAL A 61 -5.72 3.90 -0.16
CA VAL A 61 -5.50 4.53 -1.47
C VAL A 61 -4.92 3.52 -2.47
N LEU A 62 -3.91 2.72 -2.08
CA LEU A 62 -3.36 1.69 -2.97
C LEU A 62 -4.41 0.62 -3.34
N ILE A 63 -5.27 0.23 -2.40
CA ILE A 63 -6.37 -0.70 -2.69
C ILE A 63 -7.36 -0.08 -3.69
N ALA A 64 -7.75 1.18 -3.49
CA ALA A 64 -8.65 1.88 -4.39
C ALA A 64 -8.06 2.01 -5.81
N VAL A 65 -6.77 2.37 -5.91
CA VAL A 65 -6.04 2.42 -7.18
C VAL A 65 -6.02 1.06 -7.86
N ALA A 66 -5.69 -0.01 -7.13
CA ALA A 66 -5.66 -1.36 -7.69
C ALA A 66 -7.00 -1.79 -8.28
N VAL A 67 -8.10 -1.58 -7.55
CA VAL A 67 -9.45 -1.95 -8.00
C VAL A 67 -9.85 -1.12 -9.22
N SER A 68 -9.69 0.20 -9.14
CA SER A 68 -10.10 1.11 -10.21
C SER A 68 -9.31 0.84 -11.48
N ALA A 69 -7.98 0.70 -11.37
CA ALA A 69 -7.12 0.42 -12.51
C ALA A 69 -7.37 -0.97 -13.12
N ALA A 70 -7.69 -1.97 -12.31
CA ALA A 70 -8.04 -3.29 -12.83
C ALA A 70 -9.32 -3.29 -13.68
N PHE A 71 -10.32 -2.48 -13.32
CA PHE A 71 -11.52 -2.33 -14.14
C PHE A 71 -11.30 -1.51 -15.41
N LEU A 72 -10.31 -0.61 -15.42
CA LEU A 72 -9.97 0.19 -16.59
C LEU A 72 -9.15 -0.60 -17.61
N VAL A 73 -8.10 -1.29 -17.15
CA VAL A 73 -7.07 -1.87 -18.02
C VAL A 73 -7.33 -3.35 -18.31
N TRP A 74 -8.00 -4.06 -17.41
CA TRP A 74 -8.26 -5.50 -17.57
C TRP A 74 -9.72 -5.77 -17.89
N THR A 75 -10.03 -7.05 -18.10
CA THR A 75 -11.40 -7.49 -18.31
C THR A 75 -12.25 -7.29 -17.04
N PRO A 76 -13.58 -7.18 -17.15
CA PRO A 76 -14.47 -7.10 -15.99
C PRO A 76 -14.27 -8.24 -14.99
N ILE A 77 -13.95 -9.44 -15.49
CA ILE A 77 -13.63 -10.60 -14.65
C ILE A 77 -12.37 -10.33 -13.82
N GLY A 78 -11.31 -9.79 -14.43
CA GLY A 78 -10.09 -9.38 -13.74
C GLY A 78 -10.36 -8.33 -12.65
N GLY A 79 -11.16 -7.31 -12.96
CA GLY A 79 -11.61 -6.31 -11.98
C GLY A 79 -12.34 -6.91 -10.79
N VAL A 80 -13.28 -7.85 -11.03
CA VAL A 80 -14.01 -8.56 -9.97
C VAL A 80 -13.05 -9.37 -9.08
N ILE A 81 -12.10 -10.10 -9.66
CA ILE A 81 -11.10 -10.85 -8.89
C ILE A 81 -10.31 -9.90 -7.97
N VAL A 82 -9.85 -8.77 -8.48
CA VAL A 82 -9.11 -7.77 -7.69
C VAL A 82 -9.99 -7.16 -6.60
N ALA A 83 -11.27 -6.91 -6.85
CA ALA A 83 -12.22 -6.43 -5.84
C ALA A 83 -12.44 -7.47 -4.71
N VAL A 84 -12.56 -8.75 -5.04
CA VAL A 84 -12.63 -9.82 -4.03
C VAL A 84 -11.36 -9.86 -3.18
N LEU A 85 -10.18 -9.80 -3.81
CA LEU A 85 -8.91 -9.75 -3.10
C LEU A 85 -8.77 -8.49 -2.23
N ALA A 86 -9.33 -7.35 -2.66
CA ALA A 86 -9.36 -6.13 -1.87
C ALA A 86 -10.16 -6.33 -0.58
N VAL A 87 -11.36 -6.92 -0.68
CA VAL A 87 -12.18 -7.25 0.50
C VAL A 87 -11.44 -8.20 1.43
N LEU A 88 -10.83 -9.26 0.91
CA LEU A 88 -10.04 -10.20 1.71
C LEU A 88 -8.85 -9.52 2.41
N THR A 89 -8.17 -8.60 1.72
CA THR A 89 -7.06 -7.83 2.30
C THR A 89 -7.55 -6.93 3.44
N LEU A 90 -8.70 -6.27 3.27
CA LEU A 90 -9.28 -5.44 4.33
C LEU A 90 -9.68 -6.27 5.54
N VAL A 91 -10.38 -7.39 5.32
CA VAL A 91 -10.84 -8.29 6.40
C VAL A 91 -9.67 -8.88 7.17
N THR A 92 -8.67 -9.42 6.47
CA THR A 92 -7.46 -9.99 7.10
C THR A 92 -6.59 -8.91 7.75
N GLY A 93 -6.62 -7.68 7.24
CA GLY A 93 -5.91 -6.53 7.78
C GLY A 93 -6.58 -5.87 9.00
N LEU A 94 -7.83 -6.22 9.35
CA LEU A 94 -8.57 -5.59 10.46
C LEU A 94 -7.83 -5.56 11.80
N PRO A 95 -7.18 -6.65 12.27
CA PRO A 95 -6.45 -6.62 13.54
C PRO A 95 -5.31 -5.60 13.52
N ARG A 96 -4.54 -5.55 12.43
CA ARG A 96 -3.47 -4.58 12.22
C ARG A 96 -4.00 -3.15 12.12
N ALA A 97 -5.11 -2.94 11.42
CA ALA A 97 -5.76 -1.65 11.33
C ALA A 97 -6.22 -1.13 12.70
N LYS A 98 -6.82 -2.01 13.53
CA LYS A 98 -7.20 -1.65 14.92
C LYS A 98 -5.99 -1.23 15.75
N TRP A 99 -4.89 -1.95 15.65
CA TRP A 99 -3.64 -1.57 16.32
C TRP A 99 -3.10 -0.21 15.83
N LEU A 100 -3.01 0.01 14.51
CA LEU A 100 -2.56 1.28 13.92
C LEU A 100 -3.44 2.47 14.35
N LEU A 101 -4.75 2.26 14.50
CA LEU A 101 -5.68 3.29 14.97
C LEU A 101 -5.55 3.57 16.47
N SER A 102 -5.09 2.60 17.25
CA SER A 102 -4.91 2.70 18.70
C SER A 102 -3.66 3.49 19.10
N ASN A 103 -2.72 3.75 18.17
CA ASN A 103 -1.44 4.41 18.43
C ASN A 103 -0.60 3.74 19.55
N ARG A 104 -0.88 2.48 19.88
CA ARG A 104 -0.13 1.74 20.90
C ARG A 104 1.20 1.24 20.32
N PRO A 105 2.27 1.16 21.14
CA PRO A 105 3.48 0.43 20.76
C PRO A 105 3.11 -1.02 20.40
N PRO A 106 3.83 -1.68 19.47
CA PRO A 106 3.60 -3.09 19.21
C PRO A 106 3.91 -3.91 20.46
N ASP A 107 3.03 -4.86 20.77
CA ASP A 107 3.12 -5.80 21.90
C ASP A 107 3.92 -7.06 21.57
N TRP A 108 4.25 -7.26 20.29
CA TRP A 108 5.16 -8.29 19.81
C TRP A 108 6.62 -7.79 19.84
N PRO A 109 7.60 -8.68 20.11
CA PRO A 109 8.99 -8.28 20.23
C PRO A 109 9.56 -7.80 18.88
N LEU A 110 9.78 -6.50 18.74
CA LEU A 110 10.70 -5.98 17.74
C LEU A 110 12.12 -6.42 18.14
N PRO A 111 12.95 -6.94 17.22
CA PRO A 111 14.38 -7.11 17.49
C PRO A 111 14.92 -5.76 17.98
N SER A 112 15.26 -5.68 19.26
CA SER A 112 15.78 -4.45 19.84
C SER A 112 17.09 -4.15 19.14
N ASN A 113 17.18 -3.01 18.45
CA ASN A 113 18.45 -2.45 18.03
C ASN A 113 19.18 -1.88 19.26
N SER A 114 19.32 -2.66 20.34
CA SER A 114 20.11 -2.35 21.54
C SER A 114 21.61 -2.28 21.24
N THR A 115 21.99 -2.22 19.96
CA THR A 115 23.36 -2.10 19.44
C THR A 115 23.53 -0.94 18.43
N GLN A 116 22.61 0.03 18.35
CA GLN A 116 23.00 1.37 17.86
C GLN A 116 23.37 2.24 19.06
N GLY A 117 24.50 1.88 19.66
CA GLY A 117 25.17 2.70 20.64
C GLY A 117 25.90 3.86 19.98
N LYS A 118 25.72 5.04 20.59
CA LYS A 118 26.47 6.30 20.46
C LYS A 118 26.17 7.16 19.25
#